data_AF-A0A816JJ41-F1
#
_entry.id   AF-A0A816JJ41-F1
#
_cell.length_a   1.000
_cell.length_b   1.000
_cell.length_c   1.000
_cell.angle_alpha   90.00
_cell.angle_beta   90.00
_cell.angle_gamma   90.00
#
_symmetry.space_group_name_H-M   'P 1'
#
loop_
_entity.id
_entity.type
_entity.pdbx_description
1 polymer ?
#
loop_
_entity_poly.entity_id
_entity_poly.type
_entity_poly.pdbx_seq_one_letter_code
_entity_poly.pdbx_strand_id
1 'polypeptide(L)'
;MLGLYKRKNKNKEEEIHFQKNESLMLEELIASSGEIYNPIRTFTSHQILQATNNFDWNYITSEDRFLWYRGTIQNKPVVIKKYQDCSLFDSP
;
A
#
# COMPACT_ATOMS: atom_id res chain seq x y z
N MET A 1 -10.91 -19.77 -20.32
CA MET A 1 -9.82 -20.53 -19.66
C MET A 1 -8.61 -19.65 -19.32
N LEU A 2 -7.97 -18.96 -20.28
CA LEU A 2 -6.75 -18.17 -20.03
C LEU A 2 -6.89 -17.03 -19.01
N GLY A 3 -8.03 -16.32 -19.00
CA GLY A 3 -8.27 -15.20 -18.08
C GLY A 3 -8.40 -15.61 -16.60
N LEU A 4 -8.97 -16.79 -16.33
CA LEU A 4 -9.09 -17.33 -14.97
C LEU A 4 -7.73 -17.75 -14.41
N TYR A 5 -6.87 -18.32 -15.27
CA TYR A 5 -5.51 -18.69 -14.92
C TYR A 5 -4.65 -17.45 -14.58
N LYS A 6 -4.72 -16.39 -15.39
CA LYS A 6 -4.05 -15.11 -15.10
C LYS A 6 -4.50 -14.50 -13.78
N ARG A 7 -5.81 -14.51 -13.49
CA ARG A 7 -6.37 -14.03 -12.22
C ARG A 7 -5.86 -14.83 -11.02
N LYS A 8 -5.75 -16.16 -11.17
CA LYS A 8 -5.25 -17.05 -10.11
C LYS A 8 -3.78 -16.80 -9.77
N ASN A 9 -2.93 -16.55 -10.77
CA ASN A 9 -1.52 -16.22 -10.54
C ASN A 9 -1.34 -14.86 -9.86
N LYS A 10 -2.08 -13.82 -10.29
CA LYS A 10 -2.03 -12.49 -9.66
C LYS A 10 -2.42 -12.54 -8.18
N ASN A 11 -3.49 -13.28 -7.85
CA ASN A 11 -3.91 -13.46 -6.46
C ASN A 11 -2.83 -14.14 -5.61
N LYS A 12 -2.08 -15.09 -6.18
CA LYS A 12 -1.00 -15.80 -5.49
C LYS A 12 0.21 -14.90 -5.24
N GLU A 13 0.55 -14.05 -6.20
CA GLU A 13 1.61 -13.04 -6.04
C GLU A 13 1.24 -12.02 -4.95
N GLU A 14 0.01 -11.50 -4.96
CA GLU A 14 -0.51 -10.60 -3.92
C GLU A 14 -0.43 -11.25 -2.53
N GLU A 15 -0.80 -12.52 -2.41
CA GLU A 15 -0.73 -13.30 -1.15
C GLU A 15 0.72 -13.48 -0.65
N ILE A 16 1.67 -13.76 -1.55
CA ILE A 16 3.10 -13.88 -1.20
C ILE A 16 3.66 -12.54 -0.73
N HIS A 17 3.37 -11.45 -1.45
CA HIS A 17 3.80 -10.11 -1.06
C HIS A 17 3.23 -9.68 0.28
N PHE A 18 1.94 -9.96 0.50
CA PHE A 18 1.27 -9.71 1.76
C PHE A 18 1.95 -10.48 2.90
N GLN A 19 2.13 -11.79 2.76
CA GLN A 19 2.74 -12.62 3.78
C GLN A 19 4.15 -12.16 4.15
N LYS A 20 4.99 -11.84 3.17
CA LYS A 20 6.38 -11.41 3.40
C LYS A 20 6.46 -10.04 4.06
N ASN A 21 5.65 -9.09 3.62
CA ASN A 21 5.73 -7.72 4.12
C ASN A 21 5.08 -7.59 5.51
N GLU A 22 3.99 -8.31 5.76
CA GLU A 22 3.33 -8.26 7.06
C GLU A 22 4.12 -8.97 8.16
N SER A 23 4.79 -10.08 7.86
CA SER A 23 5.63 -10.76 8.87
C SER A 23 6.78 -9.86 9.32
N LEU A 24 7.46 -9.20 8.37
CA LEU A 24 8.54 -8.25 8.67
C LEU A 24 8.02 -7.06 9.47
N MET A 25 6.87 -6.49 9.09
CA MET A 25 6.27 -5.36 9.82
C MET A 25 5.92 -5.76 11.26
N LEU A 26 5.35 -6.94 11.46
CA LEU A 26 4.97 -7.43 12.78
C LEU A 26 6.20 -7.68 13.67
N GLU A 27 7.25 -8.30 13.12
CA GLU A 27 8.52 -8.52 13.81
C GLU A 27 9.16 -7.20 14.26
N GLU A 28 9.24 -6.20 13.37
CA GLU A 28 9.74 -4.86 13.71
C GLU A 28 8.87 -4.16 14.75
N LEU A 29 7.54 -4.31 14.67
CA LEU A 29 6.63 -3.69 15.63
C LEU A 29 6.87 -4.23 17.04
N ILE A 30 6.94 -5.56 17.17
CA ILE A 30 7.19 -6.24 18.45
C ILE A 30 8.57 -5.84 19.00
N ALA A 31 9.60 -5.81 18.14
CA ALA A 31 10.96 -5.45 18.54
C ALA A 31 11.09 -3.99 19.01
N SER A 32 10.32 -3.07 18.41
CA SER A 32 10.41 -1.63 18.69
C SER A 32 9.46 -1.14 19.79
N SER A 33 8.31 -1.79 19.96
CA SER A 33 7.20 -1.27 20.77
C SER A 33 6.95 -2.04 22.08
N GLY A 34 7.58 -3.20 22.26
CA GLY A 34 7.17 -4.14 23.31
C GLY A 34 5.74 -4.63 23.05
N GLU A 35 4.90 -4.71 24.10
CA GLU A 35 3.50 -5.17 23.99
C GLU A 35 2.47 -4.04 23.74
N ILE A 36 2.89 -2.77 23.80
CA ILE A 36 1.97 -1.63 23.74
C ILE A 36 2.19 -0.85 22.45
N TYR A 37 1.28 -1.01 21.50
CA TYR A 37 1.28 -0.26 20.25
C TYR A 37 -0.13 0.25 19.91
N ASN A 38 -0.19 1.30 19.09
CA ASN A 38 -1.46 1.78 18.56
C ASN A 38 -2.03 0.76 17.57
N PRO A 39 -3.32 0.39 17.66
CA PRO A 39 -3.91 -0.59 16.75
C PRO A 39 -3.68 -0.22 15.29
N ILE A 40 -3.01 -1.12 14.56
CA ILE A 40 -2.81 -0.98 13.11
C ILE A 40 -4.04 -1.54 12.40
N ARG A 41 -4.54 -0.77 11.44
CA ARG A 41 -5.69 -1.18 10.62
C ARG A 41 -5.22 -1.56 9.22
N THR A 42 -5.67 -2.71 8.75
CA THR A 42 -5.49 -3.13 7.37
C THR A 42 -6.59 -2.54 6.47
N PHE A 43 -6.21 -2.15 5.26
CA PHE A 43 -7.12 -1.66 4.23
C PHE A 43 -6.90 -2.47 2.95
N THR A 44 -7.97 -2.72 2.22
CA THR A 44 -7.85 -3.44 0.95
C THR A 44 -7.32 -2.52 -0.16
N SER A 45 -6.66 -3.08 -1.16
CA SER A 45 -6.21 -2.34 -2.35
C SER A 45 -7.36 -1.56 -2.99
N HIS A 46 -8.57 -2.13 -3.01
CA HIS A 46 -9.77 -1.47 -3.52
C HIS A 46 -10.13 -0.20 -2.73
N GLN A 47 -10.05 -0.23 -1.39
CA GLN A 47 -10.30 0.96 -0.57
C GLN A 47 -9.26 2.05 -0.84
N ILE A 48 -8.00 1.68 -1.00
CA ILE A 48 -6.92 2.62 -1.31
C ILE A 48 -7.13 3.25 -2.69
N LEU A 49 -7.41 2.43 -3.71
CA LEU A 49 -7.67 2.91 -5.08
C LEU A 49 -8.89 3.83 -5.13
N GLN A 50 -9.98 3.50 -4.43
CA GLN A 50 -11.13 4.39 -4.37
C GLN A 50 -10.81 5.70 -3.65
N ALA A 51 -10.05 5.65 -2.55
CA ALA A 51 -9.72 6.84 -1.77
C ALA A 51 -8.84 7.83 -2.55
N THR A 52 -7.98 7.35 -3.45
CA THR A 52 -7.03 8.18 -4.21
C THR A 52 -7.48 8.48 -5.65
N ASN A 53 -8.72 8.13 -6.01
CA ASN A 53 -9.19 8.14 -7.39
C ASN A 53 -8.20 7.44 -8.34
N ASN A 54 -7.83 6.20 -8.00
CA ASN A 54 -6.90 5.39 -8.77
C ASN A 54 -5.50 6.03 -8.91
N PHE A 55 -5.04 6.71 -7.85
CA PHE A 55 -3.82 7.51 -7.78
C PHE A 55 -3.75 8.66 -8.80
N ASP A 56 -4.84 9.42 -8.91
CA ASP A 56 -4.92 10.63 -9.74
C ASP A 56 -3.98 11.73 -9.18
N TRP A 57 -3.23 12.38 -10.08
CA TRP A 57 -2.31 13.47 -9.73
C TRP A 57 -3.00 14.65 -9.02
N ASN A 58 -4.28 14.90 -9.29
CA ASN A 58 -5.05 15.95 -8.62
C ASN A 58 -5.31 15.69 -7.11
N TYR A 59 -5.01 14.48 -6.65
CA TYR A 59 -5.12 14.09 -5.25
C TYR A 59 -3.77 14.16 -4.53
N ILE A 60 -2.68 14.49 -5.23
CA ILE A 60 -1.37 14.67 -4.61
C ILE A 60 -1.39 15.94 -3.76
N THR A 61 -0.91 15.80 -2.53
CA THR A 61 -0.75 16.90 -1.56
C THR A 61 0.72 17.27 -1.41
N SER A 62 1.63 16.32 -1.63
CA SER A 62 3.07 16.57 -1.61
C SER A 62 3.79 15.53 -2.46
N GLU A 63 4.86 15.97 -3.13
CA GLU A 63 5.79 15.14 -3.88
C GLU A 63 7.21 15.37 -3.36
N ASP A 64 7.87 14.28 -2.98
CA ASP A 64 9.28 14.20 -2.59
C ASP A 64 9.76 12.78 -2.99
N ARG A 65 10.64 12.14 -2.22
CA ARG A 65 10.94 10.69 -2.29
C ARG A 65 9.70 9.79 -2.30
N PHE A 66 8.55 10.29 -1.86
CA PHE A 66 7.27 9.60 -1.86
C PHE A 66 6.17 10.54 -2.36
N LEU A 67 5.12 9.95 -2.93
CA LEU A 67 3.91 10.68 -3.27
C LEU A 67 2.90 10.55 -2.14
N TRP A 68 2.36 11.69 -1.70
CA TRP A 68 1.34 11.76 -0.68
C TRP A 68 0.01 12.14 -1.30
N TYR A 69 -0.98 11.27 -1.20
CA TYR A 69 -2.32 11.47 -1.74
C TYR A 69 -3.30 11.80 -0.62
N ARG A 70 -4.13 12.82 -0.79
CA ARG A 70 -5.33 12.98 0.04
C ARG A 70 -6.36 11.95 -0.40
N GLY A 71 -7.17 11.48 0.53
CA GLY A 71 -8.26 10.58 0.23
C GLY A 71 -9.29 10.51 1.35
N THR A 72 -10.33 9.72 1.15
CA THR A 72 -11.34 9.45 2.17
C THR A 72 -11.63 7.96 2.22
N ILE A 73 -11.57 7.35 3.40
CA ILE A 73 -11.95 5.95 3.64
C ILE A 73 -12.99 5.94 4.75
N GLN A 74 -14.18 5.38 4.47
CA GLN A 74 -15.29 5.32 5.44
C GLN A 74 -15.61 6.71 6.04
N ASN A 75 -15.71 7.73 5.18
CA ASN A 75 -15.99 9.12 5.53
C ASN A 75 -14.93 9.77 6.45
N LYS A 76 -13.77 9.14 6.63
CA LYS A 76 -12.64 9.73 7.36
C LYS A 76 -11.59 10.22 6.37
N PRO A 77 -11.14 11.49 6.46
CA PRO A 77 -10.04 11.98 5.65
C PRO A 77 -8.76 11.24 6.03
N VAL A 78 -7.99 10.85 5.03
CA VAL A 78 -6.71 10.15 5.18
C VAL A 78 -5.66 10.76 4.26
N VAL A 79 -4.40 10.63 4.63
CA VAL A 79 -3.26 10.88 3.74
C VAL A 79 -2.58 9.55 3.48
N ILE A 80 -2.43 9.19 2.21
CA ILE A 80 -1.91 7.91 1.75
C ILE A 80 -0.53 8.15 1.15
N LYS A 81 0.49 7.58 1.79
CA LYS A 81 1.87 7.58 1.30
C LYS A 81 2.06 6.44 0.31
N LYS A 82 2.52 6.74 -0.91
CA LYS A 82 2.87 5.75 -1.94
C LYS A 82 4.36 5.84 -2.26
N TYR A 83 5.01 4.68 -2.26
CA TYR A 83 6.37 4.53 -2.78
C TYR A 83 6.35 4.67 -4.31
N GLN A 84 7.25 5.49 -4.85
CA GLN A 84 7.54 5.50 -6.28
C GLN A 84 8.41 4.27 -6.57
N ASP A 85 8.16 3.58 -7.69
CA ASP A 85 9.05 2.49 -8.10
C ASP A 85 10.39 3.11 -8.51
N CYS A 86 11.44 2.84 -7.74
CA CYS A 86 12.77 3.42 -7.96
C CYS A 86 13.46 2.92 -9.24
N SER A 87 12.87 1.98 -10.00
CA SER A 87 13.42 1.49 -11.27
C SER A 87 13.47 2.53 -12.39
N LEU A 88 12.92 3.73 -12.17
CA LEU A 88 13.02 4.87 -13.10
C LEU A 88 14.30 5.70 -12.92
N PHE A 89 15.08 5.48 -11.85
CA PHE A 89 16.35 6.17 -11.59
C PHE A 89 17.58 5.35 -11.96
N ASP A 90 17.40 4.12 -12.47
CA ASP A 90 18.47 3.23 -12.94
C ASP A 90 18.74 3.36 -14.47
N SER A 91 18.28 4.46 -15.10
CA SER A 91 18.71 4.78 -16.47
C SER A 91 20.04 5.55 -16.43
N PRO A 92 21.08 5.09 -17.15
CA PRO A 92 22.39 5.77 -17.18
C PRO A 92 22.33 7.14 -17.85
#